data_AF-A0AAD3RT68-F1
#
_entry.id   AF-A0AAD3RT68-F1
#
_cell.length_a   1.000
_cell.length_b   1.000
_cell.length_c   1.000
_cell.angle_alpha   90.00
_cell.angle_beta   90.00
_cell.angle_gamma   90.00
#
_symmetry.space_group_name_H-M   'P 1'
#
loop_
_entity.id
_entity.type
_entity.pdbx_description
1 polymer ?
#
loop_
_entity_poly.entity_id
_entity_poly.type
_entity_poly.pdbx_seq_one_letter_code
_entity_poly.pdbx_strand_id
1 'polypeptide(L)' 'MSITRQTDERDLLILSRAYAGETLAAIADSLGITKEYVRTIARRVLVADMTESGEPESVVRPAYPWARV' A
#
# COMPACT_ATOMS: atom_id res chain seq x y z
N MET A 1 -1.39 12.95 20.27
CA MET A 1 -1.19 11.93 19.22
C MET A 1 -0.14 12.50 18.27
N SER A 2 1.02 11.86 18.06
CA SER A 2 2.03 12.41 17.14
C SER A 2 1.57 12.21 15.71
N ILE A 3 1.87 13.18 14.84
CA ILE A 3 1.50 13.17 13.40
C ILE A 3 1.98 11.89 12.70
N THR A 4 3.10 11.32 13.18
CA THR A 4 3.68 10.07 12.70
C THR A 4 2.72 8.88 12.89
N ARG A 5 2.18 8.67 14.10
CA ARG A 5 1.30 7.52 14.38
C ARG A 5 0.02 7.54 13.56
N GLN A 6 -0.58 8.72 13.36
CA GLN A 6 -1.79 8.85 12.57
C GLN A 6 -1.53 8.57 11.08
N THR A 7 -0.33 8.88 10.59
CA THR A 7 0.08 8.55 9.22
C THR A 7 0.28 7.04 9.07
N ASP A 8 0.95 6.40 10.04
CA ASP A 8 1.20 4.96 10.04
C ASP A 8 -0.10 4.15 10.07
N GLU A 9 -1.07 4.53 10.92
CA GLU A 9 -2.38 3.88 11.00
C GLU A 9 -3.15 3.97 9.67
N ARG A 10 -3.08 5.11 9.00
CA ARG A 10 -3.73 5.29 7.69
C ARG A 10 -3.06 4.48 6.60
N ASP A 11 -1.73 4.41 6.61
CA ASP A 11 -0.99 3.61 5.63
C ASP A 11 -1.30 2.12 5.81
N LEU A 12 -1.34 1.63 7.06
CA LEU A 12 -1.79 0.27 7.37
C LEU A 12 -3.23 -0.01 6.92
N LEU A 13 -4.13 0.95 7.09
CA LEU A 13 -5.51 0.84 6.61
C LEU A 13 -5.58 0.75 5.07
N ILE A 14 -4.78 1.56 4.35
CA ILE A 14 -4.71 1.51 2.89
C ILE A 14 -4.26 0.12 2.43
N LEU A 15 -3.23 -0.43 3.07
CA LEU A 15 -2.66 -1.73 2.71
C LEU A 15 -3.63 -2.88 2.99
N SER A 16 -4.32 -2.86 4.14
CA SER A 16 -5.27 -3.92 4.49
C SER A 16 -6.44 -3.96 3.51
N ARG A 17 -6.95 -2.81 3.08
CA ARG A 17 -8.02 -2.71 2.09
C ARG A 17 -7.58 -3.14 0.69
N ALA A 18 -6.37 -2.75 0.28
CA ALA A 18 -5.80 -3.19 -0.99
C ALA A 18 -5.58 -4.71 -1.00
N TYR A 19 -5.12 -5.29 0.11
CA TYR A 19 -5.00 -6.74 0.29
C TYR A 19 -6.36 -7.46 0.27
N ALA A 20 -7.41 -6.83 0.80
CA ALA A 20 -8.79 -7.32 0.73
C ALA A 20 -9.41 -7.25 -0.68
N GLY A 21 -8.68 -6.73 -1.68
CA GLY A 21 -9.11 -6.66 -3.07
C GLY A 21 -9.85 -5.37 -3.44
N GLU A 22 -9.90 -4.37 -2.56
CA GLU A 22 -10.45 -3.08 -2.93
C GLU A 22 -9.56 -2.35 -3.95
N THR A 23 -10.21 -1.65 -4.88
CA THR A 23 -9.46 -0.87 -5.87
C THR A 23 -8.85 0.37 -5.23
N LEU A 24 -7.69 0.82 -5.72
CA LEU A 24 -7.04 2.05 -5.23
C LEU A 24 -7.95 3.28 -5.34
N ALA A 25 -8.86 3.30 -6.33
CA ALA A 25 -9.84 4.38 -6.48
C ALA A 25 -10.88 4.35 -5.36
N ALA A 26 -11.47 3.19 -5.07
CA ALA A 26 -12.44 3.05 -3.99
C ALA A 26 -11.85 3.40 -2.61
N ILE A 27 -10.59 3.01 -2.37
CA ILE A 27 -9.87 3.37 -1.13
C ILE A 27 -9.64 4.88 -1.06
N ALA A 28 -9.20 5.50 -2.17
CA ALA A 28 -8.96 6.93 -2.26
C ALA A 28 -10.24 7.75 -1.98
N ASP A 29 -11.34 7.39 -2.64
CA ASP A 29 -12.64 8.03 -2.48
C ASP A 29 -13.16 7.91 -1.04
N SER A 30 -13.04 6.71 -0.46
CA SER A 30 -13.48 6.44 0.92
C SER A 30 -12.67 7.19 1.98
N LEU A 31 -11.41 7.53 1.69
CA LEU A 31 -10.52 8.20 2.64
C LEU A 31 -10.38 9.71 2.35
N GLY A 32 -11.01 10.23 1.30
CA GLY A 32 -10.91 11.63 0.90
C GLY A 32 -9.49 12.03 0.46
N ILE A 33 -8.75 11.10 -0.13
CA ILE A 33 -7.36 11.29 -0.60
C ILE A 33 -7.24 10.99 -2.08
N THR A 34 -6.11 11.32 -2.69
CA THR A 34 -5.90 11.05 -4.12
C THR A 34 -5.50 9.61 -4.37
N LYS A 35 -5.87 9.08 -5.54
CA LYS A 35 -5.43 7.76 -6.00
C LYS A 35 -3.91 7.64 -6.09
N GLU A 36 -3.22 8.70 -6.52
CA GLU A 36 -1.75 8.81 -6.51
C GLU A 36 -1.15 8.64 -5.11
N TYR A 37 -1.81 9.16 -4.07
CA TYR A 37 -1.35 8.98 -2.69
C TYR A 37 -1.43 7.51 -2.29
N VAL A 38 -2.58 6.87 -2.51
CA VAL A 38 -2.78 5.43 -2.23
C VAL A 38 -1.75 4.58 -2.99
N ARG A 39 -1.52 4.90 -4.27
CA ARG A 39 -0.49 4.24 -5.10
C ARG A 39 0.92 4.42 -4.54
N THR A 40 1.25 5.61 -4.02
CA THR A 40 2.59 5.89 -3.46
C THR A 40 2.85 5.05 -2.22
N ILE A 41 1.88 4.95 -1.30
CA ILE A 41 1.97 4.10 -0.12
C ILE A 41 2.12 2.63 -0.53
N ALA A 42 1.28 2.19 -1.45
CA ALA A 42 1.31 0.86 -2.00
C ALA A 42 2.70 0.45 -2.55
N ARG A 43 3.31 1.34 -3.36
CA ARG A 43 4.64 1.10 -3.92
C ARG A 43 5.75 1.13 -2.88
N ARG A 44 5.65 2.00 -1.87
CA ARG A 44 6.65 2.05 -0.78
C ARG A 44 6.74 0.71 -0.06
N VAL A 45 5.61 0.08 0.22
CA VAL A 45 5.59 -1.23 0.88
C VAL A 45 6.15 -2.34 -0.01
N LEU A 46 5.78 -2.38 -1.30
CA LEU A 46 6.39 -3.32 -2.23
C LEU A 46 7.92 -3.18 -2.28
N VAL A 47 8.42 -1.93 -2.33
CA VAL A 47 9.86 -1.68 -2.36
C VAL A 47 10.53 -2.08 -1.05
N ALA A 48 9.91 -1.79 0.09
CA ALA A 48 10.41 -2.23 1.40
C ALA A 48 10.48 -3.76 1.47
N ASP A 49 9.41 -4.45 1.08
CA ASP A 49 9.35 -5.92 1.11
C ASP A 49 10.38 -6.56 0.15
N MET A 50 10.53 -6.00 -1.06
CA MET A 50 11.60 -6.43 -1.98
C MET A 50 13.01 -6.23 -1.42
N THR A 51 13.22 -5.24 -0.56
CA THR A 51 14.53 -4.90 0.00
C THR A 51 14.83 -5.71 1.27
N GLU A 52 13.80 -5.98 2.08
CA GLU A 52 13.94 -6.50 3.44
C GLU A 52 13.65 -8.01 3.56
N SER A 53 12.76 -8.57 2.73
CA SER A 53 12.37 -9.98 2.80
C SER A 53 13.49 -10.95 2.40
N GLY A 54 14.43 -10.50 1.55
CA GLY A 54 15.41 -11.36 0.89
C GLY A 54 14.79 -12.34 -0.12
N GLU A 55 13.49 -12.23 -0.39
CA GLU A 55 12.79 -13.06 -1.36
C GLU A 55 13.03 -12.57 -2.79
N PRO A 56 13.04 -13.48 -3.79
CA PRO A 56 13.13 -13.08 -5.19
C PRO A 56 11.96 -12.19 -5.61
N GLU A 57 12.20 -11.19 -6.46
CA GLU A 57 11.13 -10.32 -7.00
C GLU A 57 9.98 -11.10 -7.65
N SER A 58 10.28 -12.26 -8.22
CA SER A 58 9.28 -13.16 -8.83
C SER A 58 8.27 -13.75 -7.83
N VAL A 59 8.63 -13.81 -6.54
CA VAL A 59 7.78 -14.28 -5.44
C VAL A 59 7.04 -13.10 -4.80
N VAL A 60 7.76 -11.99 -4.58
CA VAL A 60 7.21 -10.79 -3.93
C VAL A 60 6.18 -10.11 -4.82
N ARG A 61 6.49 -9.79 -6.08
CA ARG A 61 5.61 -8.98 -6.94
C ARG A 61 4.18 -9.55 -7.12
N PRO A 62 3.98 -10.89 -7.26
CA PRO A 62 2.63 -11.47 -7.32
C PRO A 62 1.79 -11.27 -6.05
N ALA A 63 2.40 -11.11 -4.87
CA ALA A 63 1.69 -10.84 -3.62
C ALA A 63 1.11 -9.41 -3.55
N TYR A 64 1.59 -8.51 -4.42
CA TYR A 64 1.18 -7.10 -4.49
C TYR A 64 0.59 -6.73 -5.86
N PRO A 65 -0.49 -7.40 -6.33
CA PRO A 65 -1.04 -7.13 -7.65
C PRO A 65 -1.59 -5.70 -7.77
N TRP A 66 -2.03 -5.11 -6.65
CA TRP A 66 -2.51 -3.73 -6.55
C TRP A 66 -1.40 -2.67 -6.62
N ALA A 67 -0.13 -3.06 -6.43
CA ALA A 67 1.02 -2.14 -6.53
C ALA A 67 1.58 -2.03 -7.96
N ARG A 68 1.08 -2.85 -8.90
CA ARG A 68 1.53 -2.91 -10.31
C ARG A 68 1.06 -1.76 -11.20
N VAL A 69 0.26 -0.83 -10.68
CA VAL A 69 -0.39 0.26 -11.43
C VAL A 69 0.28 1.60 -11.28
#